data_AF-A0A8K0XWP4-F1
#
_entry.id   AF-A0A8K0XWP4-F1
#
_cell.length_a   1.000
_cell.length_b   1.000
_cell.length_c   1.000
_cell.angle_alpha   90.00
_cell.angle_beta   90.00
_cell.angle_gamma   90.00
#
_symmetry.space_group_name_H-M   'P 1'
#
loop_
_entity.id
_entity.type
_entity.pdbx_description
1 polymer ?
#
loop_
_entity_poly.entity_id
_entity_poly.type
_entity_poly.pdbx_seq_one_letter_code
_entity_poly.pdbx_strand_id
1 'polypeptide(L)' 'MPNNAPISIEDELRRAETLLAAAAELHGGSQDEQEISFKLMDKVLMRLRAMKEAYDSGRLHA' A
#
# COMPACT_ATOMS: atom_id res chain seq x y z
N MET A 1 18.08 -3.62 12.70
CA MET A 1 17.18 -3.16 13.76
C MET A 1 15.79 -3.02 13.15
N PRO A 2 14.74 -3.71 13.65
CA PRO A 2 13.39 -3.40 13.19
C PRO A 2 13.08 -1.94 13.53
N ASN A 3 12.61 -1.20 12.54
CA ASN A 3 12.30 0.22 12.67
C ASN A 3 11.00 0.34 13.50
N ASN A 4 11.13 0.59 14.81
CA ASN A 4 10.01 0.68 15.76
C ASN A 4 9.24 2.01 15.66
N ALA A 5 9.30 2.70 14.52
CA ALA A 5 8.57 3.95 14.34
C ALA A 5 7.05 3.65 14.33
N PRO A 6 6.25 4.43 15.07
CA PRO A 6 4.79 4.34 15.00
C PRO A 6 4.32 4.52 13.56
N ILE A 7 3.38 3.70 13.13
CA ILE A 7 2.78 3.77 11.79
C ILE A 7 1.49 4.60 11.90
N SER A 8 1.41 5.72 11.18
CA SER A 8 0.16 6.47 11.04
C SER A 8 -0.73 5.80 10.01
N ILE A 9 -1.93 5.39 10.42
CA ILE A 9 -2.92 4.78 9.54
C ILE A 9 -3.37 5.74 8.44
N GLU A 10 -3.49 7.04 8.72
CA GLU A 10 -3.92 8.04 7.73
C GLU A 10 -2.93 8.14 6.58
N ASP A 11 -1.64 8.22 6.90
CA ASP A 11 -0.59 8.28 5.88
C ASP A 11 -0.52 6.98 5.06
N GLU A 12 -0.73 5.83 5.70
CA GLU A 12 -0.76 4.54 5.01
C GLU A 12 -1.96 4.40 4.08
N LEU A 13 -3.14 4.82 4.52
CA LEU A 13 -4.35 4.81 3.71
C LEU A 13 -4.21 5.78 2.53
N ARG A 14 -3.72 7.01 2.74
CA ARG A 14 -3.46 7.98 1.67
C ARG A 14 -2.48 7.44 0.62
N ARG A 15 -1.42 6.76 1.08
CA ARG A 15 -0.47 6.07 0.19
C ARG A 15 -1.14 4.94 -0.58
N ALA A 16 -1.96 4.11 0.08
CA ALA A 16 -2.69 3.03 -0.57
C ALA A 16 -3.66 3.56 -1.64
N GLU A 17 -4.42 4.61 -1.34
CA GLU A 17 -5.33 5.27 -2.28
C GLU A 17 -4.59 5.79 -3.53
N THR A 18 -3.45 6.45 -3.33
CA THR A 18 -2.64 6.98 -4.45
C THR A 18 -2.16 5.86 -5.37
N LEU A 19 -1.67 4.76 -4.79
CA LEU A 19 -1.18 3.62 -5.56
C LEU A 19 -2.32 2.87 -6.27
N LEU A 20 -3.49 2.75 -5.63
CA LEU A 20 -4.67 2.14 -6.24
C LEU A 20 -5.22 2.96 -7.39
N ALA A 21 -5.27 4.30 -7.25
CA ALA A 21 -5.69 5.19 -8.33
C ALA A 21 -4.78 5.03 -9.55
N ALA A 22 -3.45 5.07 -9.35
CA ALA A 22 -2.49 4.85 -10.41
C ALA A 22 -2.60 3.44 -11.02
N ALA A 23 -2.83 2.41 -10.21
CA ALA A 23 -3.04 1.06 -10.71
C ALA A 23 -4.29 0.96 -11.59
N ALA A 24 -5.39 1.61 -11.20
CA ALA A 24 -6.64 1.61 -11.95
C ALA A 24 -6.50 2.32 -13.31
N GLU A 25 -5.79 3.45 -13.36
CA GLU A 25 -5.52 4.16 -14.61
C GLU A 25 -4.71 3.31 -15.60
N LEU A 26 -3.71 2.58 -15.11
CA LEU A 26 -2.81 1.78 -15.94
C LEU A 26 -3.37 0.41 -16.33
N HIS A 27 -4.41 -0.08 -15.65
CA HIS A 27 -4.92 -1.45 -15.84
C HIS A 27 -5.46 -1.72 -17.26
N GLY A 28 -6.03 -0.71 -17.90
CA GLY A 28 -6.57 -0.79 -19.26
C GLY A 28 -5.61 -0.36 -20.37
N GLY A 29 -4.34 -0.08 -20.02
CA GLY A 29 -3.33 0.40 -20.95
C GLY A 29 -2.67 -0.70 -21.79
N SER A 30 -1.49 -0.37 -22.30
CA SER A 30 -0.56 -1.31 -22.92
C SER A 30 -0.13 -2.43 -21.97
N GLN A 31 0.48 -3.50 -22.50
CA GLN A 31 0.95 -4.62 -21.69
C GLN A 31 1.94 -4.19 -20.60
N ASP A 32 2.83 -3.24 -20.90
CA ASP A 32 3.79 -2.70 -19.93
C ASP A 32 3.09 -1.91 -18.81
N GLU A 33 2.08 -1.11 -19.16
CA GLU A 33 1.26 -0.38 -18.18
C GLU A 33 0.46 -1.34 -17.31
N GLN A 34 -0.08 -2.41 -17.88
CA GLN A 34 -0.78 -3.44 -17.13
C GLN A 34 0.14 -4.18 -16.15
N GLU A 35 1.39 -4.46 -16.54
CA GLU A 35 2.39 -5.02 -15.62
C GLU A 35 2.70 -4.06 -14.46
N ILE A 36 2.82 -2.76 -14.73
CA ILE A 36 3.00 -1.73 -13.70
C ILE A 36 1.76 -1.68 -12.78
N SER A 37 0.56 -1.75 -13.33
CA SER A 37 -0.70 -1.80 -12.58
C SER A 37 -0.70 -2.94 -11.55
N PHE A 38 -0.32 -4.16 -11.97
CA PHE A 38 -0.21 -5.30 -11.05
C PHE A 38 0.85 -5.09 -9.97
N LYS A 39 2.03 -4.54 -10.32
CA LYS A 39 3.09 -4.22 -9.34
C LYS A 39 2.64 -3.19 -8.30
N LEU A 40 1.84 -2.20 -8.70
CA LEU A 40 1.27 -1.21 -7.78
C LEU A 40 0.25 -1.86 -6.83
N MET A 41 -0.61 -2.74 -7.36
CA MET A 41 -1.57 -3.48 -6.55
C MET A 41 -0.88 -4.41 -5.53
N ASP A 42 0.18 -5.11 -5.93
CA ASP A 42 0.98 -5.93 -5.02
C ASP A 42 1.59 -5.10 -3.88
N LYS A 43 2.10 -3.90 -4.18
CA LYS A 43 2.61 -2.98 -3.16
C LYS A 43 1.52 -2.60 -2.16
N VAL A 44 0.32 -2.28 -2.63
CA VAL A 44 -0.83 -1.97 -1.75
C VAL A 44 -1.14 -3.15 -0.84
N LEU A 45 -1.22 -4.37 -1.38
CA LEU A 45 -1.49 -5.58 -0.59
C LEU A 45 -0.40 -5.83 0.48
N MET A 46 0.87 -5.62 0.15
CA MET A 46 1.96 -5.72 1.12
C MET A 46 1.82 -4.68 2.24
N ARG A 47 1.43 -3.44 1.93
CA ARG A 47 1.21 -2.39 2.93
C ARG A 47 0.02 -2.70 3.83
N LEU A 48 -1.08 -3.21 3.29
CA LEU A 48 -2.24 -3.65 4.08
C LEU A 48 -1.88 -4.77 5.06
N ARG A 49 -1.04 -5.72 4.66
CA ARG A 49 -0.52 -6.75 5.56
C ARG A 49 0.34 -6.15 6.68
N ALA A 50 1.24 -5.23 6.34
CA ALA A 50 2.07 -4.54 7.34
C ALA A 50 1.24 -3.68 8.32
N MET A 51 0.20 -3.00 7.83
CA MET A 51 -0.76 -2.27 8.68
C MET A 51 -1.50 -3.21 9.62
N LYS A 52 -1.96 -4.37 9.13
CA LYS A 52 -2.60 -5.39 9.98
C LYS A 52 -1.65 -5.88 11.07
N GLU A 53 -0.41 -6.20 10.73
CA GLU A 53 0.60 -6.61 11.73
C GLU A 53 0.89 -5.50 12.74
N ALA A 54 0.90 -4.23 12.32
CA ALA A 54 1.06 -3.08 13.21
C ALA A 54 -0.16 -2.89 14.14
N TYR A 55 -1.36 -3.12 13.64
CA TYR A 55 -2.59 -3.11 14.44
C TYR A 55 -2.57 -4.21 15.49
N ASP A 56 -2.31 -5.46 15.06
CA ASP A 56 -2.27 -6.64 15.93
C ASP A 56 -1.17 -6.52 17.02
N SER A 57 -0.13 -5.72 16.77
CA SER A 57 0.97 -5.46 17.70
C SER A 57 0.86 -4.14 18.49
N GLY A 58 -0.24 -3.39 18.34
CA GLY A 58 -0.48 -2.13 19.06
C GLY A 58 0.43 -0.96 18.65
N ARG A 59 1.05 -1.03 17.47
CA ARG A 59 1.95 0.01 16.91
C ARG A 59 1.28 0.92 15.87
N LEU A 60 0.00 0.67 15.57
CA LEU A 60 -0.78 1.48 14.66
C LEU A 60 -1.45 2.62 15.41
N HIS A 61 -1.26 3.85 14.93
CA HIS A 61 -1.85 5.05 15.50
C HIS A 61 -2.57 5.85 14.42
N ALA A 62 -3.52 6.69 14.82
CA ALA A 62 -4.15 7.67 13.94
C ALA A 62 -3.14 8.78 13.63
#